data_AF-A0A520IKB0-F1
#
_entry.id   AF-A0A520IKB0-F1
#
_cell.length_a   1.000
_cell.length_b   1.000
_cell.length_c   1.000
_cell.angle_alpha   90.00
_cell.angle_beta   90.00
_cell.angle_gamma   90.00
#
_symmetry.space_group_name_H-M   'P 1'
#
loop_
_entity.id
_entity.type
_entity.pdbx_description
1 polymer ?
#
loop_
_entity_poly.entity_id
_entity_poly.type
_entity_poly.pdbx_seq_one_letter_code
_entity_poly.pdbx_strand_id
1 'polypeptide(L)'
;MKRVYKLYTYTKNEGVAKTAKRTVKYVLKHATMVKQPIEILTAIDDVINADYIHHPYSPPAKKTGEKLKIGWVLSPLSNGAGGQNTIARFARFLQESGHDVTFYIYENSQAQSLSEAREIMRKSFKLDISVKKLKNYEESDALIATGWETTYPVFNVKTDAHRFYFVQDFEPYFYGVGSQYVL
;
A
#
# COMPACT_ATOMS: atom_id res chain seq x y z
N MET A 1 -16.54 -44.31 6.39
CA MET A 1 -17.02 -44.82 7.70
C MET A 1 -16.52 -44.04 8.93
N LYS A 2 -15.22 -43.76 9.11
CA LYS A 2 -14.67 -43.10 10.33
C LYS A 2 -15.25 -41.71 10.69
N ARG A 3 -15.58 -40.87 9.69
CA ARG A 3 -16.10 -39.50 9.95
C ARG A 3 -17.56 -39.49 10.45
N VAL A 4 -18.38 -40.39 9.94
CA VAL A 4 -19.80 -40.54 10.34
C VAL A 4 -19.88 -41.06 11.78
N TYR A 5 -19.04 -42.02 12.13
CA TYR A 5 -18.93 -42.53 13.50
C TYR A 5 -18.52 -41.43 14.48
N LYS A 6 -17.51 -40.61 14.13
CA LYS A 6 -17.05 -39.49 14.97
C LYS A 6 -18.13 -38.41 15.17
N LEU A 7 -18.93 -38.14 14.13
CA LEU A 7 -20.06 -37.23 14.23
C LEU A 7 -21.16 -37.81 15.14
N TYR A 8 -21.49 -39.09 14.97
CA TYR A 8 -22.50 -39.78 15.80
C TYR A 8 -22.11 -39.79 17.30
N THR A 9 -20.87 -40.16 17.62
CA THR A 9 -20.38 -40.14 19.01
C THR A 9 -20.38 -38.75 19.61
N TYR A 10 -20.08 -37.73 18.79
CA TYR A 10 -20.11 -36.34 19.24
C TYR A 10 -21.55 -35.85 19.48
N THR A 11 -22.48 -36.18 18.59
CA THR A 11 -23.91 -35.87 18.76
C THR A 11 -24.48 -36.53 20.01
N LYS A 12 -24.08 -37.77 20.29
CA LYS A 12 -24.53 -38.52 21.47
C LYS A 12 -24.05 -37.89 22.79
N ASN A 13 -22.83 -37.34 22.83
CA ASN A 13 -22.23 -36.78 24.04
C ASN A 13 -22.55 -35.29 24.26
N GLU A 14 -22.65 -34.51 23.19
CA GLU A 14 -22.79 -33.03 23.25
C GLU A 14 -24.17 -32.53 22.81
N GLY A 15 -25.03 -33.43 22.30
CA GLY A 15 -26.35 -33.10 21.81
C GLY A 15 -26.40 -32.58 20.37
N VAL A 16 -27.60 -32.63 19.80
CA VAL A 16 -27.87 -32.32 18.38
C VAL A 16 -27.61 -30.84 18.07
N ALA A 17 -28.01 -29.93 18.96
CA ALA A 17 -27.88 -28.49 18.77
C ALA A 17 -26.41 -28.02 18.68
N LYS A 18 -25.53 -28.53 19.55
CA LYS A 18 -24.08 -28.20 19.51
C LYS A 18 -23.42 -28.77 18.26
N THR A 19 -23.84 -29.96 17.83
CA THR A 19 -23.29 -30.61 16.64
C THR A 19 -23.67 -29.88 15.36
N ALA A 20 -24.93 -29.44 15.25
CA ALA A 20 -25.39 -28.62 14.13
C ALA A 20 -24.58 -27.31 14.05
N LYS A 21 -24.44 -26.58 15.17
CA LYS A 21 -23.67 -25.32 15.23
C LYS A 21 -22.21 -25.49 14.81
N ARG A 22 -21.56 -26.57 15.27
CA ARG A 22 -20.14 -26.85 14.95
C ARG A 22 -19.95 -27.28 13.50
N THR A 23 -20.89 -28.04 12.95
CA THR A 23 -20.87 -28.48 11.55
C THR A 23 -21.10 -27.29 10.62
N VAL A 24 -22.08 -26.44 10.91
CA VAL A 24 -22.33 -25.19 10.17
C VAL A 24 -21.08 -24.30 10.21
N LYS A 25 -20.45 -24.12 11.38
CA LYS A 25 -19.21 -23.33 11.51
C LYS A 25 -18.05 -23.93 10.71
N TYR A 26 -17.91 -25.25 10.68
CA TYR A 26 -16.88 -25.94 9.90
C TYR A 26 -17.10 -25.79 8.40
N VAL A 27 -18.34 -25.97 7.94
CA VAL A 27 -18.73 -25.81 6.54
C VAL A 27 -18.56 -24.36 6.11
N LEU A 28 -19.02 -23.38 6.89
CA LEU A 28 -18.79 -21.95 6.62
C LEU A 28 -17.31 -21.65 6.49
N LYS A 29 -16.47 -22.12 7.43
CA LYS A 29 -15.02 -21.89 7.40
C LYS A 29 -14.32 -22.48 6.16
N HIS A 30 -14.82 -23.60 5.64
CA HIS A 30 -14.24 -24.26 4.46
C HIS A 30 -14.89 -23.80 3.15
N ALA A 31 -16.13 -23.31 3.18
CA ALA A 31 -16.80 -22.69 2.05
C ALA A 31 -16.27 -21.27 1.77
N THR A 32 -15.78 -20.56 2.80
CA THR A 32 -15.14 -19.24 2.65
C THR A 32 -13.67 -19.31 2.25
N MET A 33 -13.14 -20.50 1.92
CA MET A 33 -11.79 -20.64 1.37
C MET A 33 -11.81 -20.26 -0.11
N VAL A 34 -12.21 -19.02 -0.40
CA VAL A 34 -12.09 -18.40 -1.72
C VAL A 34 -10.60 -18.28 -1.99
N LYS A 35 -10.12 -18.89 -3.09
CA LYS A 35 -8.76 -18.65 -3.57
C LYS A 35 -8.63 -17.14 -3.81
N GLN A 36 -7.91 -16.45 -2.93
CA GLN A 36 -7.61 -15.04 -3.15
C GLN A 36 -6.67 -14.94 -4.35
N PRO A 37 -6.97 -14.11 -5.36
CA PRO A 37 -6.04 -13.87 -6.44
C PRO A 37 -4.74 -13.29 -5.86
N ILE A 38 -3.61 -13.63 -6.46
CA ILE A 38 -2.33 -13.02 -6.10
C ILE A 38 -2.45 -11.53 -6.41
N GLU A 39 -2.43 -10.72 -5.37
CA GLU A 39 -2.54 -9.26 -5.50
C GLU A 39 -1.17 -8.71 -5.92
N ILE A 40 -1.07 -8.28 -7.17
CA ILE A 40 0.14 -7.65 -7.69
C ILE A 40 0.08 -6.18 -7.27
N LEU A 41 1.08 -5.73 -6.51
CA LEU A 41 1.09 -4.38 -5.93
C LEU A 41 1.40 -3.29 -6.95
N THR A 42 2.16 -3.59 -7.98
CA THR A 42 2.50 -2.66 -9.08
C THR A 42 1.87 -3.08 -10.41
N ALA A 43 1.50 -2.11 -11.24
CA ALA A 43 0.97 -2.39 -12.57
C ALA A 43 2.10 -2.91 -13.46
N ILE A 44 1.83 -3.96 -14.25
CA ILE A 44 2.82 -4.47 -15.21
C ILE A 44 3.23 -3.37 -16.20
N ASP A 45 2.29 -2.54 -16.64
CA ASP A 45 2.56 -1.42 -17.53
C ASP A 45 3.51 -0.40 -16.91
N ASP A 46 3.42 -0.14 -15.60
CA ASP A 46 4.34 0.78 -14.93
C ASP A 46 5.77 0.23 -14.90
N VAL A 47 5.92 -1.08 -14.67
CA VAL A 47 7.23 -1.75 -14.71
C VAL A 47 7.82 -1.73 -16.12
N ILE A 48 7.01 -2.03 -17.14
CA ILE A 48 7.45 -2.03 -18.54
C ILE A 48 7.86 -0.63 -19.01
N ASN A 49 7.09 0.39 -18.63
CA ASN A 49 7.36 1.78 -19.03
C ASN A 49 8.57 2.38 -18.31
N ALA A 50 8.95 1.84 -17.15
CA ALA A 50 10.09 2.29 -16.36
C ALA A 50 11.41 1.78 -16.97
N ASP A 51 11.78 2.32 -18.12
CA ASP A 51 13.02 1.99 -18.82
C ASP A 51 14.24 2.73 -18.24
N TYR A 52 14.55 2.46 -16.98
CA TYR A 52 15.72 3.05 -16.30
C TYR A 52 17.07 2.54 -16.83
N ILE A 53 17.06 1.51 -17.69
CA ILE A 53 18.28 0.94 -18.31
C ILE A 53 18.74 1.83 -19.47
N HIS A 54 17.85 2.18 -20.41
CA HIS A 54 18.21 3.02 -21.55
C HIS A 54 17.95 4.51 -21.28
N HIS A 55 17.05 4.83 -20.36
CA HIS A 55 16.69 6.19 -19.99
C HIS A 55 16.91 6.42 -18.48
N PRO A 56 18.16 6.34 -17.99
CA PRO A 56 18.43 6.46 -16.55
C PRO A 56 17.97 7.83 -16.01
N TYR A 57 17.64 7.86 -14.72
CA TYR A 57 17.25 9.10 -14.05
C TYR A 57 18.38 10.15 -14.16
N SER A 58 18.05 11.29 -14.75
CA SER A 58 18.89 12.49 -14.73
C SER A 58 18.28 13.50 -13.76
N PRO A 59 19.02 13.94 -12.72
CA PRO A 59 18.51 14.92 -11.78
C PRO A 59 18.26 16.27 -12.48
N PRO A 60 17.11 16.93 -12.23
CA PRO A 60 16.85 18.26 -12.75
C PRO A 60 17.71 19.31 -12.03
N ALA A 61 17.66 20.56 -12.48
CA ALA A 61 18.36 21.65 -11.81
C ALA A 61 17.97 21.74 -10.33
N LYS A 62 18.93 22.09 -9.47
CA LYS A 62 18.68 22.24 -8.03
C LYS A 62 17.66 23.35 -7.80
N LYS A 63 16.62 23.04 -7.04
CA LYS A 63 15.62 24.03 -6.61
C LYS A 63 16.15 24.76 -5.37
N THR A 64 16.09 26.09 -5.39
CA THR A 64 16.49 26.96 -4.26
C THR A 64 15.30 27.83 -3.88
N GLY A 65 14.46 27.32 -2.99
CA GLY A 65 13.29 28.02 -2.47
C GLY A 65 13.15 27.77 -0.97
N GLU A 66 12.68 28.78 -0.24
CA GLU A 66 12.42 28.68 1.22
C GLU A 66 11.20 27.79 1.50
N LYS A 67 10.24 27.74 0.57
CA LYS A 67 9.07 26.88 0.60
C LYS A 67 9.06 26.01 -0.66
N LEU A 68 8.92 24.69 -0.46
CA LEU A 68 8.94 23.69 -1.52
C LEU A 68 7.61 22.95 -1.56
N LYS A 69 7.21 22.50 -2.75
CA LYS A 69 6.11 21.55 -2.94
C LYS A 69 6.66 20.13 -2.94
N ILE A 70 6.20 19.29 -2.02
CA ILE A 70 6.74 17.95 -1.80
C ILE A 70 5.60 16.94 -1.93
N GLY A 71 5.66 16.13 -2.98
CA GLY A 71 4.77 14.99 -3.19
C GLY A 71 5.33 13.74 -2.53
N TRP A 72 4.52 13.04 -1.75
CA TRP A 72 4.81 11.68 -1.29
C TRP A 72 3.87 10.71 -2.00
N VAL A 73 4.40 9.65 -2.61
CA VAL A 73 3.62 8.61 -3.27
C VAL A 73 3.55 7.39 -2.39
N LEU A 74 2.33 6.96 -2.06
CA LEU A 74 2.06 5.85 -1.17
C LEU A 74 1.12 4.86 -1.84
N SER A 75 1.27 3.59 -1.49
CA SER A 75 0.21 2.61 -1.62
C SER A 75 -1.01 2.98 -0.77
N PRO A 76 -2.19 2.39 -1.03
CA PRO A 76 -3.41 2.68 -0.28
C PRO A 76 -3.21 2.59 1.23
N LEU A 77 -3.73 3.58 1.95
CA LEU A 77 -3.57 3.70 3.40
C LEU A 77 -4.38 2.61 4.10
N SER A 78 -3.80 1.99 5.13
CA SER A 78 -4.50 0.99 5.95
C SER A 78 -4.26 1.23 7.44
N ASN A 79 -5.23 0.83 8.26
CA ASN A 79 -5.10 0.97 9.70
C ASN A 79 -4.07 -0.04 10.24
N GLY A 80 -2.98 0.46 10.84
CA GLY A 80 -1.99 -0.37 11.53
C GLY A 80 -0.73 -0.74 10.73
N ALA A 81 -0.52 -0.19 9.52
CA ALA A 81 0.72 -0.39 8.79
C ALA A 81 1.88 0.39 9.43
N GLY A 82 2.89 -0.32 9.95
CA GLY A 82 4.02 0.26 10.67
C GLY A 82 4.76 1.35 9.88
N GLY A 83 5.01 1.13 8.58
CA GLY A 83 5.73 2.07 7.72
C GLY A 83 4.99 3.40 7.50
N GLN A 84 3.65 3.38 7.47
CA GLN A 84 2.85 4.59 7.25
C GLN A 84 2.98 5.59 8.42
N ASN A 85 3.25 5.12 9.64
CA ASN A 85 3.55 6.01 10.78
C ASN A 85 4.83 6.80 10.58
N THR A 86 5.88 6.16 10.06
CA THR A 86 7.17 6.82 9.80
C THR A 86 7.01 7.88 8.73
N ILE A 87 6.38 7.54 7.60
CA ILE A 87 6.13 8.50 6.52
C ILE A 87 5.32 9.71 7.03
N ALA A 88 4.24 9.48 7.78
CA ALA A 88 3.44 10.56 8.34
C ALA A 88 4.23 11.47 9.28
N ARG A 89 5.18 10.94 10.05
CA ARG A 89 6.07 11.74 10.91
C ARG A 89 6.98 12.66 10.10
N PHE A 90 7.59 12.16 9.02
CA PHE A 90 8.42 12.99 8.13
C PHE A 90 7.60 14.04 7.39
N ALA A 91 6.43 13.66 6.87
CA ALA A 91 5.51 14.58 6.23
C ALA A 91 5.08 15.72 7.16
N ARG A 92 4.77 15.40 8.44
CA ARG A 92 4.45 16.41 9.46
C ARG A 92 5.62 17.38 9.66
N PHE A 93 6.83 16.85 9.85
CA PHE A 93 8.01 17.68 10.05
C PHE A 93 8.25 18.64 8.88
N LEU A 94 8.09 18.17 7.64
CA LEU A 94 8.21 19.02 6.45
C LEU A 94 7.12 20.09 6.38
N GLN A 95 5.88 19.74 6.72
CA GLN A 95 4.77 20.69 6.78
C GLN A 95 5.00 21.77 7.87
N GLU A 96 5.41 21.36 9.07
CA GLU A 96 5.74 22.26 10.19
C GLU A 96 6.95 23.15 9.87
N SER A 97 7.85 22.71 9.00
CA SER A 97 8.97 23.50 8.47
C SER A 97 8.55 24.50 7.37
N GLY A 98 7.27 24.55 7.01
CA GLY A 98 6.70 25.52 6.07
C GLY A 98 6.53 25.03 4.63
N HIS A 99 6.89 23.78 4.33
CA HIS A 99 6.72 23.19 2.99
C HIS A 99 5.25 22.83 2.70
N ASP A 100 4.89 22.81 1.42
CA ASP A 100 3.58 22.33 0.97
C ASP A 100 3.68 20.82 0.68
N VAL A 101 2.98 20.01 1.47
CA VAL A 101 3.08 18.55 1.42
C VAL A 101 1.78 17.94 0.91
N THR A 102 1.87 17.14 -0.14
CA THR A 102 0.73 16.41 -0.72
C THR A 102 1.03 14.91 -0.76
N PHE A 103 0.07 14.09 -0.32
CA PHE A 103 0.10 12.65 -0.50
C PHE A 103 -0.62 12.26 -1.78
N TYR A 104 0.04 11.46 -2.61
CA TYR A 104 -0.50 10.87 -3.81
C TYR A 104 -0.67 9.37 -3.58
N ILE A 105 -1.91 8.89 -3.69
CA ILE A 105 -2.23 7.46 -3.57
C ILE A 105 -2.08 6.81 -4.94
N TYR A 106 -1.23 5.79 -5.01
CA TYR A 106 -1.10 4.89 -6.15
C TYR A 106 -2.09 3.74 -5.99
N GLU A 107 -3.09 3.66 -6.87
CA GLU A 107 -4.21 2.72 -6.76
C GLU A 107 -4.10 1.59 -7.79
N ASN A 108 -3.11 0.71 -7.65
CA ASN A 108 -2.99 -0.45 -8.52
C ASN A 108 -3.61 -1.71 -7.91
N SER A 109 -3.20 -2.10 -6.71
CA SER A 109 -3.75 -3.28 -6.03
C SER A 109 -5.15 -3.05 -5.46
N GLN A 110 -5.38 -1.86 -4.89
CA GLN A 110 -6.61 -1.51 -4.21
C GLN A 110 -7.03 -0.07 -4.53
N ALA A 111 -8.29 0.10 -4.94
CA ALA A 111 -8.89 1.42 -5.06
C ALA A 111 -9.17 1.99 -3.67
N GLN A 112 -8.89 3.28 -3.47
CA GLN A 112 -9.15 3.97 -2.21
C GLN A 112 -9.83 5.31 -2.45
N SER A 113 -10.91 5.56 -1.72
CA SER A 113 -11.57 6.86 -1.81
C SER A 113 -10.70 7.93 -1.13
N LEU A 114 -10.65 9.13 -1.71
CA LEU A 114 -9.88 10.24 -1.12
C LEU A 114 -10.43 10.66 0.25
N SER A 115 -11.74 10.52 0.47
CA SER A 115 -12.38 10.75 1.76
C SER A 115 -11.88 9.77 2.82
N GLU A 116 -11.82 8.48 2.49
CA GLU A 116 -11.31 7.43 3.38
C GLU A 116 -9.83 7.64 3.69
N ALA A 117 -8.99 7.90 2.67
CA ALA A 117 -7.57 8.19 2.87
C ALA A 117 -7.38 9.37 3.83
N ARG A 118 -8.11 10.47 3.64
CA ARG A 118 -8.08 11.64 4.54
C ARG A 118 -8.56 11.32 5.94
N GLU A 119 -9.60 10.49 6.07
CA GLU A 119 -10.11 10.06 7.36
C GLU A 119 -9.08 9.24 8.13
N ILE A 120 -8.41 8.29 7.46
CA ILE A 120 -7.30 7.51 8.03
C ILE A 120 -6.15 8.44 8.45
N MET A 121 -5.76 9.39 7.59
CA MET A 121 -4.73 10.38 7.92
C MET A 121 -5.04 11.18 9.18
N ARG A 122 -6.28 11.65 9.31
CA ARG A 122 -6.73 12.43 10.46
C ARG A 122 -6.85 11.59 11.72
N LYS A 123 -7.47 10.40 11.64
CA LYS A 123 -7.76 9.55 12.81
C LYS A 123 -6.53 8.81 13.31
N SER A 124 -5.80 8.17 12.39
CA SER A 124 -4.69 7.27 12.74
C SER A 124 -3.38 8.03 12.91
N PHE A 125 -3.12 9.02 12.05
CA PHE A 125 -1.85 9.75 12.06
C PHE A 125 -1.95 11.18 12.59
N LYS A 126 -3.14 11.69 12.91
CA LYS A 126 -3.34 13.09 13.36
C LYS A 126 -2.64 14.11 12.45
N LEU A 127 -2.73 13.89 11.14
CA LEU A 127 -2.10 14.74 10.12
C LEU A 127 -3.17 15.25 9.16
N ASP A 128 -3.19 16.56 8.94
CA ASP A 128 -4.07 17.22 7.98
C ASP A 128 -3.26 17.76 6.80
N ILE A 129 -3.23 16.98 5.72
CA ILE A 129 -2.50 17.29 4.50
C ILE A 129 -3.37 17.02 3.28
N SER A 130 -2.99 17.62 2.16
CA SER A 130 -3.62 17.35 0.87
C SER A 130 -3.41 15.88 0.48
N VAL A 131 -4.48 15.23 0.03
CA VAL A 131 -4.44 13.86 -0.49
C VAL A 131 -5.10 13.83 -1.86
N LYS A 132 -4.39 13.28 -2.85
CA LYS A 132 -4.78 13.16 -4.25
C LYS A 132 -4.47 11.75 -4.77
N LYS A 133 -4.99 11.41 -5.94
CA LYS A 133 -4.62 10.17 -6.66
C LYS A 133 -3.38 10.48 -7.49
N LEU A 134 -2.44 9.54 -7.62
CA LEU A 134 -1.22 9.75 -8.42
C LEU A 134 -1.52 10.10 -9.88
N LYS A 135 -2.58 9.53 -10.46
CA LYS A 135 -3.06 9.89 -11.81
C LYS A 135 -3.46 11.36 -11.97
N ASN A 136 -3.74 12.05 -10.87
CA ASN A 136 -4.05 13.47 -10.80
C ASN A 136 -2.87 14.24 -10.19
N TYR A 137 -1.64 13.80 -10.49
CA TYR A 137 -0.43 14.46 -10.05
C TYR A 137 -0.40 15.91 -10.52
N GLU A 138 0.17 16.77 -9.67
CA GLU A 138 0.40 18.18 -9.94
C GLU A 138 1.88 18.47 -9.68
N GLU A 139 2.45 19.38 -10.45
CA GLU A 139 3.89 19.64 -10.41
C GLU A 139 4.38 20.01 -9.00
N SER A 140 5.49 19.38 -8.61
CA SER A 140 6.13 19.52 -7.31
C SER A 140 7.64 19.74 -7.48
N ASP A 141 8.30 20.22 -6.43
CA ASP A 141 9.76 20.37 -6.44
C ASP A 141 10.47 19.03 -6.13
N ALA A 142 9.80 18.17 -5.37
CA ALA A 142 10.26 16.84 -5.01
C ALA A 142 9.11 15.83 -4.99
N LEU A 143 9.34 14.64 -5.57
CA LEU A 143 8.41 13.52 -5.58
C LEU A 143 9.08 12.29 -4.96
N ILE A 144 8.50 11.78 -3.88
CA ILE A 144 9.11 10.78 -3.00
C ILE A 144 8.30 9.48 -3.06
N ALA A 145 8.88 8.42 -3.61
CA ALA A 145 8.36 7.05 -3.53
C ALA A 145 8.56 6.48 -2.11
N THR A 146 7.67 5.61 -1.64
CA THR A 146 7.71 5.09 -0.26
C THR A 146 7.69 3.57 -0.13
N GLY A 147 7.25 2.87 -1.18
CA GLY A 147 7.36 1.43 -1.36
C GLY A 147 7.85 1.10 -2.77
N TRP A 148 8.39 -0.09 -2.99
CA TRP A 148 8.96 -0.54 -4.27
C TRP A 148 7.94 -0.41 -5.40
N GLU A 149 6.67 -0.73 -5.14
CA GLU A 149 5.57 -0.66 -6.10
C GLU A 149 5.28 0.77 -6.57
N THR A 150 5.64 1.76 -5.76
CA THR A 150 5.47 3.19 -6.07
C THR A 150 6.66 3.78 -6.82
N THR A 151 7.80 3.09 -6.88
CA THR A 151 9.00 3.62 -7.54
C THR A 151 8.85 3.68 -9.06
N TYR A 152 8.29 2.63 -9.67
CA TYR A 152 8.00 2.58 -11.11
C TYR A 152 7.07 3.71 -11.57
N PRO A 153 5.88 3.91 -10.99
CA PRO A 153 5.02 5.01 -11.41
C PRO A 153 5.64 6.38 -11.11
N VAL A 154 6.41 6.56 -10.02
CA VAL A 154 7.15 7.82 -9.75
C VAL A 154 8.19 8.10 -10.83
N PHE A 155 8.88 7.06 -11.31
CA PHE A 155 9.82 7.17 -12.42
C PHE A 155 9.13 7.58 -13.71
N ASN A 156 7.96 7.00 -14.00
CA ASN A 156 7.17 7.24 -15.22
C ASN A 156 6.45 8.60 -15.24
N VAL A 157 6.20 9.23 -14.09
CA VAL A 157 5.56 10.54 -14.03
C VAL A 157 6.42 11.56 -14.78
N LYS A 158 5.81 12.23 -15.76
CA LYS A 158 6.42 13.35 -16.50
C LYS A 158 6.39 14.59 -15.61
N THR A 159 7.54 14.93 -15.03
CA THR A 159 7.72 16.02 -14.08
C THR A 159 9.18 16.47 -14.03
N ASP A 160 9.40 17.73 -13.64
CA ASP A 160 10.72 18.31 -13.36
C ASP A 160 11.06 18.23 -11.86
N ALA A 161 10.26 17.51 -11.07
CA ALA A 161 10.53 17.23 -9.67
C ALA A 161 11.82 16.40 -9.49
N HIS A 162 12.55 16.69 -8.43
CA HIS A 162 13.56 15.77 -7.93
C HIS A 162 12.89 14.49 -7.43
N ARG A 163 13.34 13.32 -7.92
CA ARG A 163 12.75 12.04 -7.53
C ARG A 163 13.58 11.44 -6.40
N PHE A 164 12.89 11.00 -5.35
CA PHE A 164 13.52 10.33 -4.20
C PHE A 164 12.80 9.01 -3.93
N TYR A 165 13.53 8.07 -3.33
CA TYR A 165 12.94 6.85 -2.78
C TYR A 165 13.26 6.77 -1.29
N PHE A 166 12.21 6.83 -0.47
CA PHE A 166 12.30 6.73 0.98
C PHE A 166 12.26 5.27 1.42
N VAL A 167 13.43 4.63 1.41
CA VAL A 167 13.61 3.22 1.78
C VAL A 167 13.50 3.06 3.30
N GLN A 168 12.54 2.24 3.75
CA GLN A 168 12.28 2.00 5.19
C GLN A 168 12.86 0.69 5.71
N ASP A 169 12.94 -0.33 4.85
CA ASP A 169 13.47 -1.66 5.13
C ASP A 169 13.85 -2.32 3.80
N PHE A 170 14.46 -3.51 3.82
CA PHE A 170 14.68 -4.31 2.61
C PHE A 170 13.39 -5.00 2.17
N GLU A 171 12.58 -4.26 1.42
CA GLU A 171 11.24 -4.64 0.98
C GLU A 171 11.12 -5.98 0.23
N PRO A 172 12.14 -6.49 -0.52
CA PRO A 172 12.06 -7.82 -1.14
C PRO A 172 11.90 -8.99 -0.16
N TYR A 173 12.21 -8.81 1.14
CA TYR A 173 11.95 -9.84 2.16
C TYR A 173 10.48 -9.90 2.60
N PHE A 174 9.65 -8.92 2.24
CA PHE A 174 8.24 -8.88 2.65
C PHE A 174 7.35 -9.85 1.86
N TYR A 175 7.88 -10.46 0.80
CA TYR A 175 7.18 -11.40 -0.04
C TYR A 175 7.89 -12.75 -0.02
N GLY A 176 7.12 -13.84 -0.02
CA GLY A 176 7.69 -15.19 -0.09
C GLY A 176 8.59 -15.31 -1.32
N VAL A 177 9.78 -15.91 -1.14
CA VAL A 177 10.80 -16.10 -2.19
C VAL A 177 10.15 -16.61 -3.48
N GLY A 178 10.02 -15.71 -4.45
CA GLY A 178 9.27 -15.85 -5.69
C GLY A 178 9.59 -14.66 -6.60
N SER A 179 8.82 -14.42 -7.67
CA SER A 179 9.10 -13.35 -8.65
C SER A 179 9.15 -11.92 -8.08
N GLN A 180 8.70 -11.70 -6.84
CA GLN A 180 8.80 -10.42 -6.11
C GLN A 180 10.16 -10.23 -5.39
N TYR A 181 11.08 -11.20 -5.47
CA TYR A 181 12.39 -11.18 -4.80
C TYR A 181 13.52 -10.61 -5.68
N VAL A 182 13.34 -10.49 -7.00
CA VAL A 182 14.43 -10.26 -7.97
C VAL A 182 14.21 -9.02 -8.86
N LEU A 183 13.31 -8.10 -8.50
CA LEU A 183 13.07 -6.87 -9.27
C LEU A 183 13.81 -5.67 -8.70
#